data_AF-A0A5J4Q555-F1
#
_entry.id   AF-A0A5J4Q555-F1
#
_cell.length_a   1.000
_cell.length_b   1.000
_cell.length_c   1.000
_cell.angle_alpha   90.00
_cell.angle_beta   90.00
_cell.angle_gamma   90.00
#
_symmetry.space_group_name_H-M   'P 1'
#
loop_
_entity.id
_entity.type
_entity.pdbx_description
1 polymer ?
#
loop_
_entity_poly.entity_id
_entity_poly.type
_entity_poly.pdbx_seq_one_letter_code
_entity_poly.pdbx_strand_id
1 'polypeptide(L)' 'MNVDNVKSQMRKGMLEYCILLLLHKGQSYASDIIRKLEESQLIVVEGTLYPLLTRLK' A
#
# COMPACT_ATOMS: atom_id res chain seq x y z
N MET A 1 16.93 -9.93 17.00
CA MET A 1 16.08 -9.47 15.88
C MET A 1 15.32 -8.23 16.34
N ASN A 2 15.42 -7.10 15.64
CA ASN A 2 14.79 -5.85 16.08
C ASN A 2 13.27 -5.91 15.80
N VAL A 3 12.46 -6.03 16.86
CA VAL A 3 11.00 -6.19 16.79
C VAL A 3 10.33 -5.00 16.12
N ASP A 4 10.85 -3.78 16.29
CA ASP A 4 10.31 -2.58 15.68
C ASP A 4 10.53 -2.55 14.17
N ASN A 5 11.69 -3.05 13.73
CA ASN A 5 11.95 -3.24 12.31
C ASN A 5 10.98 -4.28 11.72
N VAL A 6 10.77 -5.41 12.40
CA VAL A 6 9.81 -6.45 11.94
C VAL A 6 8.40 -5.89 11.81
N LYS A 7 7.91 -5.14 12.81
CA LYS A 7 6.59 -4.47 12.74
C LYS A 7 6.51 -3.50 11.57
N SER A 8 7.57 -2.74 11.31
CA SER A 8 7.64 -1.81 10.18
C SER A 8 7.56 -2.53 8.83
N GLN A 9 8.31 -3.64 8.67
CA GLN A 9 8.28 -4.44 7.44
C GLN A 9 6.91 -5.11 7.22
N MET A 10 6.29 -5.64 8.29
CA MET A 10 4.95 -6.26 8.19
C MET A 10 3.90 -5.26 7.71
N ARG A 11 3.91 -4.02 8.23
CA ARG A 11 2.99 -2.97 7.77
C ARG A 11 3.21 -2.62 6.30
N LYS A 12 4.47 -2.50 5.85
CA LYS A 12 4.79 -2.23 4.44
C LYS A 12 4.32 -3.35 3.54
N GLY A 13 4.64 -4.60 3.88
CA GLY A 13 4.25 -5.77 3.08
C GLY A 13 2.73 -5.95 3.00
N MET A 14 2.01 -5.70 4.10
CA MET A 14 0.55 -5.74 4.10
C MET A 14 -0.05 -4.67 3.17
N LEU A 15 0.51 -3.47 3.17
CA LEU A 15 0.05 -2.39 2.29
C LEU A 15 0.37 -2.68 0.82
N GLU A 16 1.55 -3.21 0.50
CA GLU A 16 1.91 -3.69 -0.84
C GLU A 16 0.93 -4.77 -1.33
N TYR A 17 0.55 -5.71 -0.45
CA TYR A 17 -0.45 -6.72 -0.76
C TYR A 17 -1.84 -6.13 -1.05
N CYS A 18 -2.30 -5.17 -0.26
CA CYS A 18 -3.57 -4.48 -0.52
C CYS A 18 -3.56 -3.78 -1.89
N ILE A 19 -2.45 -3.13 -2.26
CA ILE A 19 -2.29 -2.49 -3.58
C ILE A 19 -2.39 -3.52 -4.71
N LEU A 20 -1.68 -4.65 -4.59
CA LEU A 20 -1.73 -5.73 -5.58
C LEU A 20 -3.14 -6.33 -5.71
N LEU A 21 -3.85 -6.50 -4.60
CA LEU A 21 -5.23 -7.01 -4.59
C LEU A 21 -6.20 -6.04 -5.28
N LEU A 22 -5.99 -4.73 -5.15
CA LEU A 22 -6.75 -3.72 -5.89
C LEU A 22 -6.44 -3.76 -7.40
N LEU A 23 -5.15 -3.86 -7.76
CA LEU A 23 -4.70 -3.93 -9.15
C LEU A 23 -5.07 -5.25 -9.85
N HIS A 24 -5.25 -6.33 -9.09
CA HIS A 24 -5.74 -7.59 -9.60
C HIS A 24 -7.16 -7.48 -10.19
N LYS A 25 -7.98 -6.54 -9.69
CA LYS A 25 -9.32 -6.26 -10.22
C LYS A 25 -9.31 -5.43 -11.50
N GLY A 26 -8.15 -4.92 -11.91
CA GLY A 26 -7.98 -4.06 -13.08
C GLY A 26 -7.05 -2.88 -12.79
N GLN A 27 -6.66 -2.20 -13.86
CA GLN A 27 -5.84 -0.99 -13.76
C GLN A 27 -6.55 0.07 -12.89
N SER A 28 -5.79 0.80 -12.08
CA SER A 28 -6.30 1.87 -11.23
C SER A 28 -5.25 2.97 -11.13
N TYR A 29 -5.68 4.24 -11.13
CA TYR A 29 -4.77 5.34 -10.87
C TYR A 29 -4.38 5.37 -9.38
N ALA A 30 -3.25 6.00 -9.06
CA ALA A 30 -2.78 6.12 -7.68
C ALA A 30 -3.84 6.79 -6.78
N SER A 31 -4.53 7.81 -7.29
CA SER A 31 -5.66 8.46 -6.61
C SER A 31 -6.81 7.50 -6.28
N ASP A 32 -7.14 6.58 -7.19
CA ASP A 32 -8.20 5.60 -6.98
C ASP A 32 -7.79 4.57 -5.93
N ILE A 33 -6.51 4.19 -5.91
CA ILE A 33 -5.95 3.29 -4.90
C ILE A 33 -6.03 3.94 -3.51
N ILE A 34 -5.62 5.21 -3.37
CA ILE A 34 -5.72 5.96 -2.11
C ILE A 34 -7.17 5.98 -1.63
N ARG A 35 -8.11 6.36 -2.50
CA ARG A 35 -9.52 6.43 -2.16
C ARG A 35 -10.08 5.09 -1.69
N LYS A 36 -9.79 3.99 -2.40
CA LYS A 36 -10.26 2.63 -2.02
C LYS A 36 -9.66 2.15 -0.70
N LEU A 37 -8.42 2.55 -0.40
CA LEU A 37 -7.78 2.26 0.89
C LEU A 37 -8.45 3.07 2.01
N GLU A 38 -8.72 4.36 1.79
CA GLU A 38 -9.44 5.21 2.75
C GLU A 38 -10.86 4.70 3.03
N GLU A 39 -11.58 4.25 2.00
CA GLU A 39 -12.90 3.59 2.13
C GLU A 39 -12.82 2.32 2.99
N SER A 40 -11.64 1.68 3.04
CA SER A 40 -11.34 0.51 3.88
C SER A 40 -10.72 0.88 5.24
N GLN A 41 -10.80 2.14 5.66
CA GLN A 41 -10.21 2.68 6.90
C GLN A 41 -8.67 2.61 6.96
N LEU A 42 -8.00 2.49 5.79
CA LEU A 42 -6.55 2.55 5.66
C LEU A 42 -6.15 3.93 5.10
N ILE A 43 -5.81 4.86 5.99
CA ILE A 43 -5.40 6.21 5.60
C ILE A 43 -3.97 6.17 5.07
N VAL A 44 -3.79 6.51 3.79
CA VAL A 44 -2.49 6.49 3.12
C VAL A 44 -2.33 7.78 2.33
N VAL A 45 -1.19 8.44 2.51
CA VAL A 45 -0.83 9.64 1.73
C VAL A 45 0.03 9.28 0.52
N GLU A 46 0.06 10.16 -0.46
CA GLU A 46 0.88 10.03 -1.67
C GLU A 46 2.36 9.71 -1.36
N GLY A 47 2.94 10.39 -0.36
CA GLY A 47 4.32 10.17 0.07
C GLY A 47 4.61 8.75 0.59
N THR A 48 3.57 7.98 0.92
CA THR A 48 3.68 6.57 1.27
C THR A 48 3.41 5.68 0.06
N LEU A 49 2.37 6.00 -0.73
CA LEU A 49 1.94 5.18 -1.86
C LEU A 49 2.95 5.15 -3.01
N TYR A 50 3.46 6.30 -3.48
CA TYR A 50 4.35 6.34 -4.64
C TYR A 50 5.66 5.55 -4.45
N PRO A 51 6.33 5.61 -3.27
CA PRO A 51 7.47 4.74 -3.00
C PRO A 51 7.14 3.25 -2.99
N LEU A 52 5.93 2.85 -2.57
CA LEU A 52 5.47 1.45 -2.62
C LEU A 52 5.28 1.00 -4.07
N LEU A 53 4.55 1.78 -4.87
CA LEU A 53 4.33 1.51 -6.29
C LEU A 53 5.65 1.41 -7.07
N THR A 54 6.62 2.26 -6.75
CA THR A 54 7.95 2.24 -7.38
C THR A 54 8.72 0.95 -7.08
N ARG A 55 8.52 0.35 -5.89
CA ARG A 55 9.13 -0.95 -5.53
C ARG A 55 8.42 -2.14 -6.17
N LEU A 56 7.14 -2.01 -6.52
CA LEU A 56 6.33 -3.04 -7.15
C LEU A 56 6.52 -3.13 -8.68
N LYS A 57 7.51 -2.42 -9.24
CA LYS A 57 7.91 -2.54 -10.65
C LYS A 57 8.32 -3.95 -11.02
#